data_AF-A0A7V9EYR1-F1
#
_entry.id   AF-A0A7V9EYR1-F1
#
_cell.length_a   1.000
_cell.length_b   1.000
_cell.length_c   1.000
_cell.angle_alpha   90.00
_cell.angle_beta   90.00
_cell.angle_gamma   90.00
#
_symmetry.space_group_name_H-M   'P 1'
#
loop_
_entity.id
_entity.type
_entity.pdbx_description
1 polymer ?
#
loop_
_entity_poly.entity_id
_entity_poly.type
_entity_poly.pdbx_seq_one_letter_code
_entity_poly.pdbx_strand_id
1 'polypeptide(L)'
;MATGPGVLPPPPPGMAAPLATEAAGGRVGGMRYEASLTSLSWIPSEALPGLSRLPFEAGMTHYDPPPPDRIEDLDDLAAADRFRFANELRAWVEVTDGRIVAYGHAGSGRMGSTTVGRGRASLTFPAVALADLQSTPEVASSSVRFVQTAGGRTALPAPRRVRHPPFVQVEAPLAWTTLALTINADGSSSAEMVGASPFPRHWLYDDQGRLMAKSGLIDFTAWYRDAFGSHTPWGDTDSPALVTEVESAA
;
A
#
# COMPACT_ATOMS: atom_id res chain seq x y z
N MET A 1 -11.72 -65.53 -37.53
CA MET A 1 -11.22 -64.69 -36.43
C MET A 1 -11.49 -63.25 -36.80
N ALA A 2 -12.35 -62.58 -36.04
CA ALA A 2 -12.94 -61.29 -36.37
C ALA A 2 -12.04 -60.11 -35.95
N THR A 3 -12.18 -59.04 -36.73
CA THR A 3 -11.47 -57.75 -36.75
C THR A 3 -11.70 -56.88 -35.51
N GLY A 4 -10.64 -56.28 -34.95
CA GLY A 4 -10.69 -55.22 -33.92
C GLY A 4 -10.50 -53.82 -34.52
N PRO A 5 -11.03 -52.75 -33.89
CA PRO A 5 -11.24 -51.44 -34.52
C PRO A 5 -10.01 -50.54 -34.48
N GLY A 6 -9.88 -49.74 -35.55
CA GLY A 6 -8.77 -48.81 -35.78
C GLY A 6 -8.80 -47.56 -34.91
N VAL A 7 -7.60 -47.11 -34.54
CA VAL A 7 -7.31 -45.84 -33.87
C VAL A 7 -7.37 -44.71 -34.91
N LEU A 8 -8.16 -43.67 -34.65
CA LEU A 8 -8.21 -42.45 -35.47
C LEU A 8 -7.01 -41.53 -35.14
N PRO A 9 -6.38 -40.90 -36.15
CA PRO A 9 -5.28 -39.96 -35.92
C PRO A 9 -5.79 -38.60 -35.37
N PRO A 10 -4.94 -37.83 -34.67
CA PRO A 10 -5.29 -36.51 -34.17
C PRO A 10 -5.44 -35.48 -35.30
N PRO A 11 -6.27 -34.43 -35.13
CA PRO A 11 -6.47 -33.41 -36.15
C PRO A 11 -5.27 -32.45 -36.27
N PRO A 12 -5.02 -31.87 -37.47
CA PRO A 12 -3.94 -30.92 -37.69
C PRO A 12 -4.25 -29.53 -37.10
N PRO A 13 -3.22 -28.71 -36.78
CA PRO A 13 -3.41 -27.39 -36.21
C PRO A 13 -3.72 -26.35 -37.29
N GLY A 14 -4.72 -25.50 -37.05
CA GLY A 14 -4.93 -24.26 -37.79
C GLY A 14 -5.98 -24.32 -38.91
N MET A 15 -7.26 -24.26 -38.54
CA MET A 15 -8.29 -23.58 -39.33
C MET A 15 -9.40 -23.11 -38.38
N ALA A 16 -9.78 -21.85 -38.52
CA ALA A 16 -10.74 -21.14 -37.69
C ALA A 16 -12.09 -21.89 -37.59
N ALA A 17 -12.58 -22.05 -36.36
CA ALA A 17 -13.94 -22.52 -36.08
C ALA A 17 -14.95 -21.37 -36.33
N PRO A 18 -16.21 -21.69 -36.69
CA PRO A 18 -17.10 -20.78 -37.41
C PRO A 18 -17.71 -19.70 -36.50
N LEU A 19 -18.04 -18.57 -37.13
CA LEU A 19 -18.98 -17.56 -36.62
C LEU A 19 -20.34 -18.24 -36.37
N ALA A 20 -20.64 -18.56 -35.12
CA ALA A 20 -21.99 -18.86 -34.67
C ALA A 20 -22.71 -17.54 -34.35
N THR A 21 -23.77 -17.23 -35.09
CA THR A 21 -24.66 -16.10 -34.82
C THR A 21 -25.82 -16.55 -33.94
N GLU A 22 -25.97 -15.82 -32.83
CA GLU A 22 -27.12 -15.62 -31.94
C GLU A 22 -27.80 -16.80 -31.23
N ALA A 23 -27.65 -16.79 -29.91
CA ALA A 23 -28.82 -16.72 -29.04
C ALA A 23 -28.68 -15.49 -28.15
N ALA A 24 -29.62 -14.55 -28.24
CA ALA A 24 -29.84 -13.50 -27.26
C ALA A 24 -30.28 -14.15 -25.93
N GLY A 25 -29.32 -14.68 -25.18
CA GLY A 25 -29.47 -15.08 -23.78
C GLY A 25 -29.04 -13.91 -22.91
N GLY A 26 -29.98 -13.33 -22.17
CA GLY A 26 -29.72 -12.14 -21.34
C GLY A 26 -28.45 -12.29 -20.52
N ARG A 27 -27.63 -11.22 -20.47
CA ARG A 27 -26.62 -11.08 -19.42
C ARG A 27 -27.34 -11.28 -18.10
N VAL A 28 -27.16 -12.45 -17.48
CA VAL A 28 -27.34 -12.59 -16.04
C VAL A 28 -26.24 -11.71 -15.47
N GLY A 29 -26.59 -10.45 -15.19
CA GLY A 29 -25.63 -9.37 -15.02
C GLY A 29 -24.83 -9.60 -13.75
N GLY A 30 -23.59 -10.07 -13.91
CA GLY A 30 -22.63 -10.06 -12.83
C GLY A 30 -22.38 -8.62 -12.38
N MET A 31 -22.38 -8.38 -11.07
CA MET A 31 -22.09 -7.08 -10.46
C MET A 31 -20.63 -7.04 -10.05
N ARG A 32 -19.96 -5.91 -10.29
CA ARG A 32 -18.59 -5.67 -9.83
C ARG A 32 -18.61 -4.69 -8.68
N TYR A 33 -18.02 -5.09 -7.55
CA TYR A 33 -17.83 -4.24 -6.38
C TYR A 33 -16.35 -3.90 -6.25
N GLU A 34 -16.06 -2.63 -6.01
CA GLU A 34 -14.70 -2.12 -5.79
C GLU A 34 -14.67 -1.36 -4.48
N ALA A 35 -13.55 -1.46 -3.78
CA ALA A 35 -13.30 -0.68 -2.57
C ALA A 35 -11.81 -0.33 -2.48
N SER A 36 -11.50 0.67 -1.66
CA SER A 36 -10.11 1.04 -1.39
C SER A 36 -9.89 1.51 0.04
N LEU A 37 -8.66 1.34 0.51
CA LEU A 37 -8.12 1.91 1.72
C LEU A 37 -6.81 2.60 1.38
N THR A 38 -6.66 3.86 1.77
CA THR A 38 -5.43 4.61 1.54
C THR A 38 -4.77 4.95 2.87
N SER A 39 -3.46 4.73 2.98
CA SER A 39 -2.65 5.31 4.04
C SER A 39 -1.82 6.49 3.52
N LEU A 40 -1.74 7.58 4.29
CA LEU A 40 -0.77 8.65 4.09
C LEU A 40 0.21 8.71 5.26
N SER A 41 1.49 8.70 4.93
CA SER A 41 2.57 8.67 5.90
C SER A 41 3.31 10.00 5.91
N TRP A 42 3.39 10.67 7.06
CA TRP A 42 3.89 12.05 7.16
C TRP A 42 4.62 12.28 8.48
N ILE A 43 5.55 13.24 8.53
CA ILE A 43 6.38 13.54 9.71
C ILE A 43 5.82 14.78 10.46
N PRO A 44 5.17 14.58 11.62
CA PRO A 44 4.74 15.69 12.47
C PRO A 44 5.89 16.48 13.06
N SER A 45 5.66 17.75 13.37
CA SER A 45 6.63 18.62 14.07
C SER A 45 7.02 18.11 15.45
N GLU A 46 6.08 17.52 16.17
CA GLU A 46 6.26 16.97 17.51
C GLU A 46 6.98 15.61 17.52
N ALA A 47 7.29 15.06 16.35
CA ALA A 47 7.54 13.63 16.20
C ALA A 47 8.94 13.13 16.56
N LEU A 48 9.88 14.05 16.75
CA LEU A 48 11.29 13.71 16.92
C LEU A 48 11.73 14.00 18.36
N PRO A 49 12.50 13.12 19.02
CA PRO A 49 13.11 13.42 20.31
C PRO A 49 14.52 14.01 20.16
N GLY A 50 14.91 14.88 21.10
CA GLY A 50 16.31 15.28 21.32
C GLY A 50 17.07 15.78 20.08
N LEU A 51 18.31 15.31 19.92
CA LEU A 51 19.22 15.76 18.84
C LEU A 51 18.72 15.42 17.42
N SER A 52 17.77 14.50 17.27
CA SER A 52 17.18 14.16 15.97
C SER A 52 16.34 15.30 15.39
N ARG A 53 15.95 16.28 16.20
CA ARG A 53 15.30 17.53 15.74
C ARG A 53 16.26 18.46 15.01
N LEU A 54 17.56 18.39 15.29
CA LEU A 54 18.53 19.40 14.85
C LEU A 54 18.55 19.61 13.32
N PRO A 55 18.48 18.59 12.45
CA PRO A 55 18.40 18.82 11.01
C PRO A 55 17.13 19.56 10.59
N PHE A 56 16.01 19.34 11.28
CA PHE A 56 14.73 20.00 11.02
C PHE A 56 14.75 21.45 11.53
N GLU A 57 15.22 21.66 12.77
CA GLU A 57 15.37 22.99 13.38
C GLU A 57 16.41 23.87 12.67
N ALA A 58 17.47 23.27 12.14
CA ALA A 58 18.49 23.96 11.34
C ALA A 58 18.03 24.26 9.89
N GLY A 59 16.82 23.86 9.50
CA GLY A 59 16.27 24.07 8.16
C GLY A 59 16.95 23.23 7.06
N MET A 60 17.62 22.14 7.45
CA MET A 60 18.20 21.18 6.52
C MET A 60 17.16 20.17 6.01
N THR A 61 15.99 20.10 6.64
CA THR A 61 14.80 19.34 6.20
C THR A 61 13.55 19.96 6.86
N HIS A 62 12.35 19.51 6.50
CA HIS A 62 11.10 20.06 7.02
C HIS A 62 10.19 18.99 7.62
N TYR A 63 9.32 19.43 8.51
CA TYR A 63 8.13 18.69 8.91
C TYR A 63 7.07 18.80 7.83
N ASP A 64 6.16 17.83 7.79
CA ASP A 64 5.00 17.91 6.90
C ASP A 64 3.89 18.67 7.63
N PRO A 65 3.18 19.61 6.98
CA PRO A 65 1.90 20.05 7.50
C PRO A 65 0.96 18.84 7.57
N PRO A 66 0.05 18.77 8.56
CA PRO A 66 -0.91 17.68 8.64
C PRO A 66 -1.61 17.46 7.28
N PRO A 67 -1.77 16.20 6.85
CA PRO A 67 -2.60 15.88 5.69
C PRO A 67 -4.02 16.42 5.86
N PRO A 68 -4.74 16.69 4.76
CA PRO A 68 -6.14 17.10 4.84
C PRO A 68 -7.01 15.97 5.40
N ASP A 69 -8.16 16.30 6.01
CA ASP A 69 -9.13 15.29 6.46
C ASP A 69 -9.84 14.59 5.28
N ARG A 70 -9.70 15.12 4.06
CA ARG A 70 -10.17 14.49 2.83
C ARG A 70 -9.12 14.58 1.73
N ILE A 71 -8.83 13.45 1.09
CA ILE A 71 -8.02 13.36 -0.13
C ILE A 71 -8.94 13.61 -1.31
N GLU A 72 -8.75 14.75 -2.00
CA GLU A 72 -9.41 15.02 -3.29
C GLU A 72 -8.59 14.43 -4.44
N ASP A 73 -7.28 14.65 -4.41
CA ASP A 73 -6.33 14.17 -5.41
C ASP A 73 -5.01 13.81 -4.72
N LEU A 74 -4.63 12.53 -4.85
CA LEU A 74 -3.42 12.01 -4.22
C LEU A 74 -2.15 12.37 -5.01
N ASP A 75 -2.26 12.62 -6.32
CA ASP A 75 -1.13 13.08 -7.16
C ASP A 75 -0.79 14.54 -6.85
N ASP A 76 -1.79 15.39 -6.63
CA ASP A 76 -1.57 16.78 -6.19
C ASP A 76 -0.86 16.84 -4.83
N LEU A 77 -1.26 15.98 -3.89
CA LEU A 77 -0.59 15.86 -2.60
C LEU A 77 0.86 15.38 -2.75
N ALA A 78 1.14 14.47 -3.68
CA ALA A 78 2.49 14.00 -3.98
C ALA A 78 3.35 15.11 -4.57
N ALA A 79 2.82 15.83 -5.57
CA ALA A 79 3.51 16.94 -6.24
C ALA A 79 3.82 18.10 -5.28
N ALA A 80 2.98 18.30 -4.27
CA ALA A 80 3.15 19.31 -3.23
C ALA A 80 3.97 18.84 -2.01
N ASP A 81 4.65 17.67 -2.09
CA ASP A 81 5.51 17.13 -1.03
C ASP A 81 4.78 16.97 0.32
N ARG A 82 3.49 16.60 0.29
CA ARG A 82 2.60 16.59 1.46
C ARG A 82 2.65 15.31 2.30
N PHE A 83 3.37 14.30 1.83
CA PHE A 83 3.56 13.03 2.50
C PHE A 83 4.90 12.40 2.09
N ARG A 84 5.40 11.48 2.92
CA ARG A 84 6.62 10.71 2.66
C ARG A 84 6.37 9.48 1.81
N PHE A 85 5.24 8.82 2.02
CA PHE A 85 4.71 7.81 1.10
C PHE A 85 3.20 7.60 1.33
N ALA A 86 2.55 7.00 0.34
CA ALA A 86 1.18 6.55 0.39
C ALA A 86 1.11 5.05 0.07
N ASN A 87 0.16 4.34 0.70
CA ASN A 87 -0.22 2.99 0.32
C ASN A 87 -1.70 3.02 -0.09
N GLU A 88 -2.00 2.90 -1.37
CA GLU A 88 -3.38 2.82 -1.88
C GLU A 88 -3.70 1.35 -2.17
N LEU A 89 -4.37 0.67 -1.24
CA LEU A 89 -4.92 -0.67 -1.47
C LEU A 89 -6.29 -0.51 -2.12
N ARG A 90 -6.37 -0.78 -3.42
CA ARG A 90 -7.62 -0.87 -4.19
C ARG A 90 -7.82 -2.32 -4.64
N ALA A 91 -9.03 -2.83 -4.52
CA ALA A 91 -9.37 -4.18 -4.94
C ALA A 91 -10.81 -4.27 -5.46
N TRP A 92 -11.13 -5.38 -6.12
CA TRP A 92 -12.44 -5.62 -6.69
C TRP A 92 -12.84 -7.10 -6.60
N VAL A 93 -14.15 -7.34 -6.58
CA VAL A 93 -14.76 -8.67 -6.75
C VAL A 93 -15.88 -8.60 -7.79
N GLU A 94 -16.04 -9.66 -8.57
CA GLU A 94 -17.16 -9.86 -9.48
C GLU A 94 -18.09 -10.92 -8.91
N VAL A 95 -19.38 -10.62 -8.87
CA VAL A 95 -20.41 -11.44 -8.23
C VAL A 95 -21.48 -11.82 -9.24
N THR A 96 -21.79 -13.11 -9.34
CA THR A 96 -22.91 -13.64 -10.13
C THR A 96 -23.76 -14.53 -9.22
N ASP A 97 -25.07 -14.29 -9.20
CA ASP A 97 -26.03 -15.03 -8.35
C ASP A 97 -25.60 -15.12 -6.87
N GLY A 98 -25.09 -14.00 -6.33
CA GLY A 98 -24.63 -13.90 -4.94
C GLY A 98 -23.30 -14.63 -4.65
N ARG A 99 -22.60 -15.13 -5.67
CA ARG A 99 -21.30 -15.81 -5.54
C ARG A 99 -20.20 -15.03 -6.20
N ILE A 100 -19.04 -14.96 -5.54
CA ILE A 100 -17.84 -14.35 -6.10
C ILE A 100 -17.27 -15.27 -7.19
N VAL A 101 -17.13 -14.74 -8.40
CA VAL A 101 -16.64 -15.46 -9.59
C VAL A 101 -15.27 -14.99 -10.09
N ALA A 102 -14.88 -13.76 -9.74
CA ALA A 102 -13.54 -13.22 -9.99
C ALA A 102 -13.18 -12.16 -8.95
N TYR A 103 -11.89 -11.87 -8.81
CA TYR A 103 -11.36 -10.87 -7.88
C TYR A 103 -9.96 -10.43 -8.27
N GLY A 104 -9.51 -9.26 -7.79
CA GLY A 104 -8.14 -8.81 -8.03
C GLY A 104 -7.73 -7.55 -7.27
N HIS A 105 -6.42 -7.37 -7.13
CA HIS A 105 -5.81 -6.11 -6.71
C HIS A 105 -5.79 -5.11 -7.87
N ALA A 106 -5.91 -3.82 -7.56
CA ALA A 106 -5.83 -2.70 -8.49
C ALA A 106 -5.08 -1.48 -7.89
N GLY A 107 -4.57 -1.60 -6.66
CA GLY A 107 -3.86 -0.55 -5.94
C GLY A 107 -2.35 -0.61 -6.09
N SER A 108 -1.67 0.41 -5.55
CA SER A 108 -0.21 0.48 -5.49
C SER A 108 0.30 1.44 -4.40
N GLY A 109 1.57 1.29 -4.06
CA GLY A 109 2.34 2.22 -3.25
C GLY A 109 2.89 3.41 -4.03
N ARG A 110 3.06 4.53 -3.34
CA ARG A 110 3.71 5.73 -3.88
C ARG A 110 4.69 6.32 -2.90
N MET A 111 5.94 6.48 -3.31
CA MET A 111 6.93 7.21 -2.52
C MET A 111 6.89 8.71 -2.85
N GLY A 112 6.97 9.54 -1.82
CA GLY A 112 7.10 10.98 -1.95
C GLY A 112 8.54 11.40 -2.25
N SER A 113 8.76 12.72 -2.25
CA SER A 113 10.08 13.31 -2.28
C SER A 113 10.42 13.95 -0.93
N THR A 114 11.57 14.59 -0.82
CA THR A 114 11.83 15.53 0.26
C THR A 114 12.65 16.68 -0.30
N THR A 115 12.12 17.90 -0.15
CA THR A 115 12.82 19.12 -0.53
C THR A 115 13.57 19.70 0.66
N VAL A 116 14.89 19.79 0.56
CA VAL A 116 15.77 20.34 1.61
C VAL A 116 16.36 21.68 1.19
N GLY A 117 16.64 22.55 2.16
CA GLY A 117 17.23 23.87 1.93
C GLY A 117 16.23 25.02 2.09
N ARG A 118 16.70 26.25 1.88
CA ARG A 118 15.91 27.48 2.13
C ARG A 118 15.87 28.38 0.89
N GLY A 119 14.66 28.72 0.44
CA GLY A 119 14.45 29.64 -0.68
C GLY A 119 15.07 29.13 -1.99
N ARG A 120 15.83 29.96 -2.69
CA ARG A 120 16.43 29.63 -4.01
C ARG A 120 17.52 28.56 -3.99
N ALA A 121 17.93 28.10 -2.80
CA ALA A 121 18.95 27.07 -2.60
C ALA A 121 18.32 25.77 -2.07
N SER A 122 17.23 25.31 -2.69
CA SER A 122 16.55 24.06 -2.36
C SER A 122 16.96 22.93 -3.31
N LEU A 123 17.07 21.71 -2.78
CA LEU A 123 17.31 20.48 -3.54
C LEU A 123 16.22 19.47 -3.18
N THR A 124 15.68 18.77 -4.18
CA THR A 124 14.65 17.73 -3.98
C THR A 124 15.28 16.36 -4.18
N PHE A 125 15.10 15.49 -3.19
CA PHE A 125 15.60 14.12 -3.19
C PHE A 125 14.42 13.15 -3.30
N PRO A 126 14.38 12.25 -4.29
CA PRO A 126 13.33 11.24 -4.37
C PRO A 126 13.58 10.14 -3.33
N ALA A 127 12.51 9.66 -2.69
CA ALA A 127 12.56 8.42 -1.94
C ALA A 127 12.52 7.22 -2.90
N VAL A 128 13.06 6.07 -2.47
CA VAL A 128 13.13 4.86 -3.32
C VAL A 128 12.02 3.90 -2.93
N ALA A 129 11.10 3.68 -3.85
CA ALA A 129 10.04 2.68 -3.69
C ALA A 129 10.65 1.28 -3.71
N LEU A 130 10.22 0.44 -2.77
CA LEU A 130 10.40 -0.99 -2.90
C LEU A 130 9.18 -1.58 -3.60
N ALA A 131 9.30 -2.81 -4.10
CA ALA A 131 8.19 -3.49 -4.72
C ALA A 131 7.06 -3.67 -3.70
N ASP A 132 5.83 -3.33 -4.10
CA ASP A 132 4.64 -3.61 -3.29
C ASP A 132 4.50 -5.11 -3.10
N LEU A 133 4.17 -5.52 -1.88
CA LEU A 133 3.93 -6.92 -1.53
C LEU A 133 2.43 -7.13 -1.45
N GLN A 134 1.87 -7.86 -2.41
CA GLN A 134 0.47 -8.26 -2.41
C GLN A 134 0.38 -9.75 -2.09
N SER A 135 -0.26 -10.09 -0.97
CA SER A 135 -0.51 -11.49 -0.62
C SER A 135 -1.52 -12.10 -1.57
N THR A 136 -1.45 -13.42 -1.80
CA THR A 136 -2.55 -14.14 -2.45
C THR A 136 -3.85 -13.86 -1.70
N PRO A 137 -4.91 -13.36 -2.37
CA PRO A 137 -6.16 -13.05 -1.69
C PRO A 137 -6.75 -14.26 -0.97
N GLU A 138 -7.20 -14.06 0.26
CA GLU A 138 -7.88 -15.10 1.04
C GLU A 138 -9.35 -15.13 0.62
N VAL A 139 -9.79 -16.25 0.04
CA VAL A 139 -11.13 -16.39 -0.54
C VAL A 139 -12.01 -17.23 0.37
N ALA A 140 -13.12 -16.65 0.83
CA ALA A 140 -14.21 -17.34 1.50
C ALA A 140 -15.41 -17.50 0.56
N SER A 141 -16.48 -18.15 1.04
CA SER A 141 -17.70 -18.38 0.24
C SER A 141 -18.41 -17.10 -0.20
N SER A 142 -18.31 -16.04 0.59
CA SER A 142 -19.04 -14.77 0.36
C SER A 142 -18.16 -13.53 0.54
N SER A 143 -16.84 -13.69 0.63
CA SER A 143 -15.92 -12.55 0.77
C SER A 143 -14.53 -12.88 0.25
N VAL A 144 -13.77 -11.84 -0.11
CA VAL A 144 -12.35 -11.93 -0.44
C VAL A 144 -11.59 -10.88 0.37
N ARG A 145 -10.51 -11.31 1.02
CA ARG A 145 -9.60 -10.44 1.77
C ARG A 145 -8.29 -10.25 1.01
N PHE A 146 -7.93 -8.98 0.83
CA PHE A 146 -6.75 -8.51 0.12
C PHE A 146 -5.78 -7.89 1.12
N VAL A 147 -4.47 -8.12 0.95
CA VAL A 147 -3.44 -7.52 1.80
C VAL A 147 -2.35 -6.91 0.92
N GLN A 148 -1.95 -5.69 1.22
CA GLN A 148 -0.89 -4.98 0.50
C GLN A 148 0.04 -4.24 1.46
N THR A 149 1.33 -4.54 1.38
CA THR A 149 2.39 -3.72 1.97
C THR A 149 2.98 -2.81 0.90
N ALA A 150 3.08 -1.53 1.24
CA ALA A 150 3.80 -0.54 0.43
C ALA A 150 4.69 0.34 1.30
N GLY A 151 5.75 0.86 0.68
CA GLY A 151 6.72 1.75 1.30
C GLY A 151 8.08 1.64 0.63
N GLY A 152 9.12 2.01 1.37
CA GLY A 152 10.47 1.93 0.86
C GLY A 152 11.47 2.75 1.64
N ARG A 153 12.57 3.09 0.98
CA ARG A 153 13.69 3.83 1.57
C ARG A 153 13.41 5.32 1.49
N THR A 154 13.48 6.03 2.61
CA THR A 154 13.21 7.47 2.65
C THR A 154 14.22 8.28 1.85
N ALA A 155 13.88 9.52 1.48
CA ALA A 155 14.70 10.37 0.63
C ALA A 155 16.03 10.81 1.27
N LEU A 156 16.05 10.96 2.59
CA LEU A 156 17.23 11.45 3.31
C LEU A 156 17.93 10.29 4.04
N PRO A 157 19.22 10.04 3.73
CA PRO A 157 19.96 9.03 4.44
C PRO A 157 20.30 9.49 5.85
N ALA A 158 20.45 8.54 6.75
CA ALA A 158 20.74 8.78 8.15
C ALA A 158 21.91 7.90 8.63
N PRO A 159 22.72 8.39 9.58
CA PRO A 159 23.85 7.64 10.10
C PRO A 159 23.39 6.52 11.04
N ARG A 160 23.69 5.27 10.71
CA ARG A 160 23.45 4.11 11.58
C ARG A 160 24.74 3.51 12.10
N ARG A 161 24.70 2.97 13.31
CA ARG A 161 25.83 2.21 13.87
C ARG A 161 25.86 0.80 13.31
N VAL A 162 27.05 0.29 13.01
CA VAL A 162 27.29 -1.09 12.57
C VAL A 162 28.34 -1.77 13.44
N ARG A 163 28.31 -3.11 13.49
CA ARG A 163 29.18 -3.89 14.40
C ARG A 163 30.63 -3.99 13.93
N HIS A 164 30.91 -3.75 12.66
CA HIS A 164 32.23 -3.86 12.05
C HIS A 164 32.67 -2.52 11.43
N PRO A 165 33.98 -2.26 11.28
CA PRO A 165 34.47 -1.06 10.60
C PRO A 165 33.74 -0.85 9.25
N PRO A 166 33.34 0.40 8.91
CA PRO A 166 33.69 1.67 9.55
C PRO A 166 32.84 2.07 10.79
N PHE A 167 32.07 1.15 11.39
CA PHE A 167 31.22 1.35 12.59
C PHE A 167 30.07 2.36 12.43
N VAL A 168 30.07 3.18 11.38
CA VAL A 168 28.97 4.04 10.95
C VAL A 168 28.73 3.81 9.46
N GLN A 169 27.48 3.58 9.08
CA GLN A 169 27.03 3.56 7.69
C GLN A 169 25.98 4.65 7.49
N VAL A 170 25.91 5.19 6.28
CA VAL A 170 24.91 6.18 5.89
C VAL A 170 23.97 5.50 4.91
N GLU A 171 22.72 5.35 5.30
CA GLU A 171 21.72 4.58 4.56
C GLU A 171 20.36 5.25 4.74
N ALA A 172 19.45 5.09 3.77
CA ALA A 172 18.08 5.55 3.93
C ALA A 172 17.28 4.55 4.78
N PRO A 173 16.64 4.95 5.89
CA PRO A 173 15.80 4.06 6.66
C PRO A 173 14.54 3.65 5.87
N LEU A 174 13.99 2.50 6.22
CA LEU A 174 12.74 1.96 5.67
C LEU A 174 11.53 2.47 6.44
N ALA A 175 10.45 2.76 5.71
CA ALA A 175 9.13 3.01 6.27
C ALA A 175 8.07 2.33 5.41
N TRP A 176 7.00 1.83 6.04
CA TRP A 176 5.96 1.06 5.36
C TRP A 176 4.64 1.08 6.10
N THR A 177 3.58 0.70 5.38
CA THR A 177 2.31 0.26 5.97
C THR A 177 1.86 -1.01 5.27
N THR A 178 1.18 -1.89 5.99
CA THR A 178 0.48 -3.08 5.51
C THR A 178 -1.00 -2.88 5.76
N LEU A 179 -1.78 -2.85 4.69
CA LEU A 179 -3.21 -2.63 4.69
C LEU A 179 -3.94 -3.94 4.37
N ALA A 180 -5.13 -4.11 4.93
CA ALA A 180 -6.04 -5.16 4.54
C ALA A 180 -7.42 -4.60 4.21
N LEU A 181 -8.05 -5.20 3.20
CA LEU A 181 -9.37 -4.85 2.70
C LEU A 181 -10.16 -6.13 2.45
N THR A 182 -11.34 -6.26 3.03
CA THR A 182 -12.26 -7.36 2.77
C THR A 182 -13.48 -6.84 2.01
N ILE A 183 -13.81 -7.47 0.89
CA ILE A 183 -15.01 -7.15 0.10
C ILE A 183 -15.95 -8.35 0.12
N ASN A 184 -17.21 -8.11 0.48
CA ASN A 184 -18.25 -9.13 0.55
C ASN A 184 -19.04 -9.22 -0.77
N ALA A 185 -19.68 -10.36 -1.00
CA ALA A 185 -20.50 -10.62 -2.18
C ALA A 185 -21.75 -9.73 -2.27
N ASP A 186 -22.16 -9.10 -1.17
CA ASP A 186 -23.25 -8.13 -1.12
C ASP A 186 -22.81 -6.68 -1.42
N GLY A 187 -21.51 -6.47 -1.63
CA GLY A 187 -20.90 -5.17 -1.92
C GLY A 187 -20.44 -4.39 -0.68
N SER A 188 -20.69 -4.88 0.54
CA SER A 188 -20.11 -4.28 1.75
C SER A 188 -18.61 -4.57 1.84
N SER A 189 -17.86 -3.68 2.51
CA SER A 189 -16.42 -3.85 2.72
C SER A 189 -15.97 -3.40 4.11
N SER A 190 -14.89 -4.00 4.61
CA SER A 190 -14.20 -3.58 5.83
C SER A 190 -12.71 -3.42 5.54
N ALA A 191 -12.06 -2.50 6.24
CA ALA A 191 -10.67 -2.16 5.97
C ALA A 191 -9.90 -1.88 7.28
N GLU A 192 -8.62 -2.21 7.30
CA GLU A 192 -7.76 -2.08 8.49
C GLU A 192 -6.29 -1.88 8.07
N MET A 193 -5.51 -1.22 8.93
CA MET A 193 -4.04 -1.25 8.83
C MET A 193 -3.52 -2.31 9.80
N VAL A 194 -3.02 -3.41 9.25
CA VAL A 194 -2.59 -4.58 10.03
C VAL A 194 -1.12 -4.50 10.43
N GLY A 195 -0.33 -3.70 9.72
CA GLY A 195 1.08 -3.49 10.01
C GLY A 195 1.57 -2.11 9.60
N ALA A 196 2.58 -1.60 10.28
CA ALA A 196 3.21 -0.32 9.96
C ALA A 196 4.58 -0.19 10.61
N SER A 197 5.45 0.60 9.99
CA SER A 197 6.64 1.13 10.66
C SER A 197 6.23 2.01 11.85
N PRO A 198 6.95 2.00 13.00
CA PRO A 198 6.63 2.88 14.14
C PRO A 198 6.84 4.38 13.88
N PHE A 199 7.46 4.72 12.76
CA PHE A 199 7.66 6.08 12.27
C PHE A 199 7.76 6.02 10.73
N PRO A 200 7.21 6.98 9.97
CA PRO A 200 6.55 8.22 10.41
C PRO A 200 5.10 7.99 10.91
N ARG A 201 4.29 9.05 11.08
CA ARG A 201 2.87 8.90 11.46
C ARG A 201 2.05 8.51 10.23
N HIS A 202 1.03 7.66 10.40
CA HIS A 202 0.16 7.19 9.31
C HIS A 202 -1.30 7.55 9.54
N TRP A 203 -1.97 8.12 8.55
CA TRP A 203 -3.42 8.39 8.57
C TRP A 203 -4.11 7.48 7.54
N LEU A 204 -5.29 6.96 7.87
CA LEU A 204 -6.06 6.05 7.02
C LEU A 204 -7.30 6.75 6.47
N TYR A 205 -7.59 6.52 5.20
CA TYR A 205 -8.70 7.11 4.47
C TYR A 205 -9.55 6.05 3.80
N ASP A 206 -10.87 6.23 3.85
CA ASP A 206 -11.84 5.36 3.20
C ASP A 206 -11.81 5.47 1.66
N ASP A 207 -12.72 4.75 1.00
CA ASP A 207 -12.87 4.72 -0.45
C ASP A 207 -13.34 6.06 -1.07
N GLN A 208 -13.86 6.96 -0.24
CA GLN A 208 -14.28 8.33 -0.62
C GLN A 208 -13.22 9.38 -0.26
N GLY A 209 -12.04 8.92 0.18
CA GLY A 209 -10.90 9.73 0.56
C GLY A 209 -11.07 10.43 1.90
N ARG A 210 -12.05 10.07 2.74
CA ARG A 210 -12.24 10.69 4.07
C ARG A 210 -11.41 10.00 5.13
N LEU A 211 -10.83 10.81 6.01
CA LEU A 211 -10.03 10.36 7.14
C LEU A 211 -10.88 9.50 8.09
N MET A 212 -10.49 8.24 8.25
CA MET A 212 -11.16 7.24 9.07
C MET A 212 -10.41 6.97 10.38
N ALA A 213 -9.08 6.94 10.32
CA ALA A 213 -8.27 6.58 11.49
C ALA A 213 -6.87 7.19 11.45
N LYS A 214 -6.22 7.23 12.61
CA LYS A 214 -4.83 7.68 12.75
C LYS A 214 -4.04 6.59 13.46
N SER A 215 -2.83 6.30 12.99
CA SER A 215 -1.91 5.43 13.70
C SER A 215 -1.63 5.99 15.10
N GLY A 216 -1.40 5.09 16.04
CA GLY A 216 -1.09 5.41 17.44
C GLY A 216 0.22 6.18 17.63
N LEU A 217 0.72 6.18 18.86
CA LEU A 217 1.96 6.87 19.21
C LEU A 217 3.13 6.38 18.35
N ILE A 218 3.81 7.33 17.75
CA ILE A 218 5.07 7.13 17.01
C ILE A 218 6.19 6.72 17.97
N ASP A 219 7.09 5.84 17.51
CA ASP A 219 8.32 5.48 18.23
C ASP A 219 9.53 5.62 17.30
N PHE A 220 10.02 6.85 17.21
CA PHE A 220 11.22 7.17 16.42
C PHE A 220 12.44 6.36 16.87
N THR A 221 12.59 6.09 18.16
CA THR A 221 13.80 5.44 18.69
C THR A 221 13.84 3.96 18.31
N ALA A 222 12.73 3.25 18.50
CA ALA A 222 12.61 1.87 18.06
C ALA A 222 12.73 1.77 16.53
N TRP A 223 12.03 2.63 15.80
CA TRP A 223 12.14 2.69 14.35
C TRP A 223 13.58 2.90 13.88
N TYR A 224 14.29 3.92 14.39
CA TYR A 224 15.65 4.23 13.94
C TYR A 224 16.64 3.09 14.21
N ARG A 225 16.40 2.26 15.23
CA ARG A 225 17.25 1.09 15.50
C ARG A 225 17.07 0.00 14.43
N ASP A 226 15.83 -0.21 13.97
CA ASP A 226 15.45 -1.41 13.21
C ASP A 226 15.22 -1.13 11.71
N ALA A 227 14.97 0.13 11.32
CA ALA A 227 14.62 0.57 9.96
C ALA A 227 15.72 0.38 8.90
N PHE A 228 16.88 -0.16 9.27
CA PHE A 228 18.01 -0.41 8.38
C PHE A 228 18.31 -1.90 8.18
N GLY A 229 17.58 -2.78 8.87
CA GLY A 229 17.81 -4.22 8.89
C GLY A 229 16.78 -5.01 8.09
N SER A 230 16.80 -6.33 8.27
CA SER A 230 15.86 -7.28 7.66
C SER A 230 14.53 -7.42 8.40
N HIS A 231 14.36 -6.80 9.58
CA HIS A 231 13.11 -6.84 10.35
C HIS A 231 12.05 -5.91 9.75
N THR A 232 11.74 -6.13 8.48
CA THR A 232 10.75 -5.42 7.68
C THR A 232 10.02 -6.43 6.79
N PRO A 233 8.88 -6.06 6.20
CA PRO A 233 8.14 -6.97 5.32
C PRO A 233 8.96 -7.52 4.14
N TRP A 234 10.00 -6.80 3.69
CA TRP A 234 10.90 -7.24 2.64
C TRP A 234 12.04 -8.16 3.12
N GLY A 235 12.14 -8.44 4.42
CA GLY A 235 13.15 -9.32 5.02
C GLY A 235 12.58 -10.36 6.00
N ASP A 236 11.30 -10.71 5.82
CA ASP A 236 10.55 -11.79 6.52
C ASP A 236 9.87 -11.41 7.85
N THR A 237 9.69 -10.14 8.21
CA THR A 237 8.99 -9.76 9.46
C THR A 237 8.18 -8.48 9.32
N ASP A 238 6.87 -8.53 9.55
CA ASP A 238 6.01 -7.34 9.66
C ASP A 238 5.80 -6.93 11.14
N SER A 239 5.56 -5.64 11.39
CA SER A 239 5.29 -5.09 12.73
C SER A 239 3.81 -4.76 12.89
N PRO A 240 3.12 -5.25 13.94
CA PRO A 240 1.69 -4.99 14.12
C PRO A 240 1.41 -3.50 14.30
N ALA A 241 0.38 -2.98 13.64
CA ALA A 241 -0.03 -1.59 13.77
C ALA A 241 -1.03 -1.40 14.91
N LEU A 242 -0.82 -0.36 15.74
CA LEU A 242 -1.82 0.16 16.66
C LEU A 242 -2.50 1.37 16.01
N VAL A 243 -3.83 1.33 15.88
CA VAL A 243 -4.63 2.38 15.23
C VAL A 243 -5.71 2.87 16.20
N THR A 244 -6.01 4.17 16.16
CA THR A 244 -7.14 4.77 16.88
C THR A 244 -8.14 5.33 15.87
N GLU A 245 -9.40 4.92 15.99
CA GLU A 245 -10.52 5.43 15.20
C GLU A 245 -10.76 6.92 15.51
N VAL A 246 -11.10 7.72 14.49
CA VAL A 246 -11.43 9.13 14.69
C VAL A 246 -12.91 9.25 15.07
N GLU A 247 -13.22 9.89 16.19
CA GLU A 247 -14.60 10.26 16.53
C GLU A 247 -15.13 11.25 15.48
N SER A 248 -16.13 10.84 14.70
CA SER A 248 -16.85 11.74 13.80
C SER A 248 -17.74 12.65 14.63
N ALA A 249 -17.51 13.97 14.56
CA ALA A 249 -18.49 14.93 15.07
C ALA A 249 -19.75 14.85 14.19
N ALA A 250 -20.85 14.39 14.79
CA ALA A 250 -22.17 14.28 14.17
C ALA A 250 -22.82 15.66 13.96
#